data_AF-A0A434WJF1-F1
#
_entry.id   AF-A0A434WJF1-F1
#
_cell.length_a   1.000
_cell.length_b   1.000
_cell.length_c   1.000
_cell.angle_alpha   90.00
_cell.angle_beta   90.00
_cell.angle_gamma   90.00
#
_symmetry.space_group_name_H-M   'P 1'
#
loop_
_entity.id
_entity.type
_entity.pdbx_description
1 polymer ?
#
loop_
_entity_poly.entity_id
_entity_poly.type
_entity_poly.pdbx_seq_one_letter_code
_entity_poly.pdbx_strand_id
1 'polypeptide(L)'
;MMPIMMMITIPLLLAVGFSVDYTSAVTTRSNMQNALDAAIISITTLPTTTSKGDRQTALQQAYAANSGLGTATLTGVDIAADGTATFSATAAYPMPTNFMQIARINTVDVGVGSSVRKTPALVQSTFKVTKVSGYWNKTMTLYGTKFGETTPKPLMTITYTYNGYGDPKGYGTTTVSTINGSTSTVVQQQVCTTNTVGNFNNLAAGTITQTDSRGKKYATTCADTFYPANGSGAVIDVSQMDKLYLEMKVPSGNPTTLRSNDATTSNRLYIGTSATNMPEVPTGQVVDIFSAVPCGQAGYQAWEDGGNPVPADVSNADFFYTTTGKCDFNQRQSETVLTQ
;
A
#
# COMPACT_ATOMS: atom_id res chain seq x y z
N MET A 1 -57.17 22.74 45.97
CA MET A 1 -55.74 22.36 45.84
C MET A 1 -55.44 21.54 44.58
N MET A 2 -56.38 20.74 44.04
CA MET A 2 -56.21 20.02 42.75
C MET A 2 -55.81 20.86 41.52
N PRO A 3 -56.31 22.10 41.31
CA PRO A 3 -55.98 22.86 40.09
C PRO A 3 -54.51 23.33 40.02
N ILE A 4 -53.92 23.66 41.18
CA ILE A 4 -52.55 24.19 41.26
C ILE A 4 -51.53 23.05 41.12
N MET A 5 -51.82 21.87 41.70
CA MET A 5 -50.96 20.70 41.55
C MET A 5 -50.91 20.23 40.09
N MET A 6 -52.05 20.18 39.38
CA MET A 6 -52.09 19.90 37.94
C MET A 6 -51.33 20.94 37.10
N MET A 7 -51.42 22.23 37.45
CA MET A 7 -50.68 23.29 36.75
C MET A 7 -49.16 23.20 36.89
N ILE A 8 -48.64 22.55 37.95
CA ILE A 8 -47.19 22.36 38.15
C ILE A 8 -46.72 20.99 37.64
N THR A 9 -47.54 19.94 37.74
CA THR A 9 -47.15 18.59 37.31
C THR A 9 -47.13 18.43 35.79
N ILE A 10 -48.01 19.11 35.05
CA ILE A 10 -48.07 19.01 33.59
C ILE A 10 -46.79 19.55 32.94
N PRO A 11 -46.29 20.77 33.27
CA PRO A 11 -45.02 21.27 32.75
C PRO A 11 -43.81 20.37 33.09
N LEU A 12 -43.79 19.77 34.28
CA LEU A 12 -42.69 18.91 34.71
C LEU A 12 -42.66 17.59 33.92
N LEU A 13 -43.83 16.96 33.71
CA LEU A 13 -43.96 15.74 32.90
C LEU A 13 -43.61 16.00 31.43
N LEU A 14 -43.99 17.16 30.89
CA LEU A 14 -43.59 17.60 29.55
C LEU A 14 -42.07 17.75 29.44
N ALA A 15 -41.42 18.38 30.42
CA ALA A 15 -39.97 18.55 30.43
C ALA A 15 -39.22 17.19 30.43
N VAL A 16 -39.68 16.24 31.26
CA VAL A 16 -39.12 14.88 31.27
C VAL A 16 -39.38 14.17 29.94
N GLY A 17 -40.61 14.24 29.41
CA GLY A 17 -40.96 13.63 28.13
C GLY A 17 -40.11 14.15 26.96
N PHE A 18 -39.89 15.47 26.91
CA PHE A 18 -39.02 16.09 25.89
C PHE A 18 -37.57 15.62 26.00
N SER A 19 -37.07 15.39 27.23
CA SER A 19 -35.72 14.87 27.44
C SER A 19 -35.54 13.43 26.93
N VAL A 20 -36.59 12.60 27.04
CA VAL A 20 -36.57 11.21 26.54
C VAL A 20 -36.60 11.19 25.02
N ASP A 21 -37.47 11.98 24.38
CA ASP A 21 -37.52 12.11 22.92
C ASP A 21 -36.20 12.71 22.38
N TYR A 22 -35.62 13.70 23.07
CA TYR A 22 -34.32 14.26 22.71
C TYR A 22 -33.19 13.21 22.81
N THR A 23 -33.14 12.44 23.90
CA THR A 23 -32.13 11.39 24.08
C THR A 23 -32.27 10.30 23.01
N SER A 24 -33.50 9.97 22.64
CA SER A 24 -33.80 9.04 21.54
C SER A 24 -33.34 9.60 20.20
N ALA A 25 -33.56 10.90 19.94
CA ALA A 25 -33.10 11.58 18.73
C ALA A 25 -31.57 11.61 18.63
N VAL A 26 -30.87 11.90 19.73
CA VAL A 26 -29.41 11.89 19.80
C VAL A 26 -28.85 10.49 19.55
N THR A 27 -29.44 9.47 20.16
CA THR A 27 -29.04 8.05 19.95
C THR A 27 -29.28 7.63 18.50
N THR A 28 -30.45 7.97 17.95
CA THR A 28 -30.80 7.71 16.55
C THR A 28 -29.81 8.38 15.60
N ARG A 29 -29.49 9.66 15.84
CA ARG A 29 -28.48 10.39 15.06
C ARG A 29 -27.12 9.70 15.11
N SER A 30 -26.68 9.26 16.29
CA SER A 30 -25.40 8.56 16.45
C SER A 30 -25.36 7.25 15.66
N ASN A 31 -26.42 6.45 15.72
CA ASN A 31 -26.51 5.19 14.98
C ASN A 31 -26.55 5.43 13.46
N MET A 32 -27.35 6.41 13.02
CA MET A 32 -27.40 6.82 11.61
C MET A 32 -26.05 7.32 11.10
N GLN A 33 -25.31 8.09 11.91
CA GLN A 33 -23.99 8.59 11.52
C GLN A 33 -23.00 7.44 11.31
N ASN A 34 -22.93 6.51 12.28
CA ASN A 34 -22.05 5.33 12.18
C ASN A 34 -22.39 4.47 10.94
N ALA A 35 -23.68 4.28 10.67
CA ALA A 35 -24.13 3.54 9.49
C ALA A 35 -23.76 4.26 8.17
N LEU A 36 -23.91 5.59 8.12
CA LEU A 36 -23.58 6.38 6.94
C LEU A 36 -22.06 6.42 6.69
N ASP A 37 -21.26 6.56 7.74
CA ASP A 37 -19.80 6.53 7.67
C ASP A 37 -19.29 5.17 7.13
N ALA A 38 -19.83 4.05 7.64
CA ALA A 38 -19.50 2.73 7.12
C ALA A 38 -19.91 2.56 5.65
N ALA A 39 -21.12 3.02 5.30
CA ALA A 39 -21.63 2.91 3.95
C ALA A 39 -20.81 3.74 2.96
N ILE A 40 -20.47 4.99 3.28
CA ILE A 40 -19.69 5.85 2.39
C ILE A 40 -18.26 5.33 2.20
N ILE A 41 -17.64 4.77 3.24
CA ILE A 41 -16.32 4.13 3.13
C ILE A 41 -16.39 2.93 2.16
N SER A 42 -17.44 2.10 2.26
CA SER A 42 -17.57 0.90 1.42
C SER A 42 -17.65 1.21 -0.08
N ILE A 43 -18.26 2.34 -0.46
CA ILE A 43 -18.37 2.69 -1.89
C ILE A 43 -17.06 3.26 -2.46
N THR A 44 -16.07 3.58 -1.62
CA THR A 44 -14.74 4.04 -2.06
C THR A 44 -13.88 2.93 -2.66
N THR A 45 -14.29 1.67 -2.54
CA THR A 45 -13.60 0.52 -3.16
C THR A 45 -14.17 0.16 -4.54
N LEU A 46 -15.26 0.83 -4.97
CA LEU A 46 -15.87 0.58 -6.27
C LEU A 46 -15.03 1.17 -7.41
N PRO A 47 -14.95 0.51 -8.58
CA PRO A 47 -14.24 1.01 -9.76
C PRO A 47 -14.63 2.43 -10.15
N THR A 48 -13.69 3.24 -10.62
CA THR A 48 -13.96 4.62 -11.10
C THR A 48 -15.01 4.66 -12.21
N THR A 49 -15.19 3.56 -12.95
CA THR A 49 -16.20 3.39 -14.00
C THR A 49 -17.61 3.11 -13.48
N THR A 50 -17.80 2.84 -12.19
CA THR A 50 -19.12 2.62 -11.60
C THR A 50 -19.95 3.90 -11.66
N SER A 51 -21.16 3.80 -12.24
CA SER A 51 -22.06 4.94 -12.41
C SER A 51 -22.50 5.54 -11.07
N LYS A 52 -22.91 6.81 -11.08
CA LYS A 52 -23.47 7.45 -9.87
C LYS A 52 -24.70 6.72 -9.33
N GLY A 53 -25.55 6.18 -10.22
CA GLY A 53 -26.75 5.42 -9.83
C GLY A 53 -26.42 4.09 -9.15
N ASP A 54 -25.44 3.36 -9.65
CA ASP A 54 -25.01 2.10 -9.04
C ASP A 54 -24.30 2.35 -7.70
N ARG A 55 -23.48 3.42 -7.62
CA ARG A 55 -22.86 3.85 -6.35
C ARG A 55 -23.91 4.27 -5.32
N GLN A 56 -24.94 4.99 -5.73
CA GLN A 56 -26.09 5.33 -4.87
C GLN A 56 -26.79 4.07 -4.34
N THR A 57 -26.99 3.08 -5.20
CA THR A 57 -27.61 1.81 -4.81
C THR A 57 -26.74 1.05 -3.80
N ALA A 58 -25.43 0.96 -4.06
CA ALA A 58 -24.48 0.34 -3.14
C ALA A 58 -24.41 1.06 -1.79
N LEU A 59 -24.44 2.41 -1.79
CA LEU A 59 -24.49 3.23 -0.58
C LEU A 59 -25.74 2.89 0.25
N GLN A 60 -26.91 2.83 -0.39
CA GLN A 60 -28.17 2.52 0.31
C GLN A 60 -28.18 1.10 0.88
N GLN A 61 -27.67 0.12 0.11
CA GLN A 61 -27.55 -1.27 0.57
C GLN A 61 -26.61 -1.36 1.78
N ALA A 62 -25.45 -0.72 1.73
CA ALA A 62 -24.50 -0.70 2.83
C ALA A 62 -25.07 0.05 4.05
N TYR A 63 -25.76 1.17 3.85
CA TYR A 63 -26.41 1.93 4.93
C TYR A 63 -27.48 1.11 5.65
N ALA A 64 -28.36 0.44 4.89
CA ALA A 64 -29.37 -0.45 5.45
C ALA A 64 -28.75 -1.66 6.17
N ALA A 65 -27.70 -2.26 5.60
CA ALA A 65 -26.97 -3.37 6.23
C ALA A 65 -26.33 -2.98 7.57
N ASN A 66 -25.98 -1.70 7.75
CA ASN A 66 -25.48 -1.15 9.01
C ASN A 66 -26.59 -0.57 9.91
N SER A 67 -27.84 -0.99 9.73
CA SER A 67 -29.01 -0.54 10.52
C SER A 67 -29.31 0.97 10.42
N GLY A 68 -28.93 1.59 9.31
CA GLY A 68 -29.28 2.98 9.02
C GLY A 68 -30.80 3.19 8.86
N LEU A 69 -31.31 4.31 9.35
CA LEU A 69 -32.71 4.70 9.22
C LEU A 69 -32.90 5.78 8.14
N GLY A 70 -34.05 5.75 7.47
CA GLY A 70 -34.33 6.63 6.34
C GLY A 70 -33.54 6.28 5.09
N THR A 71 -33.37 7.25 4.19
CA THR A 71 -32.73 7.05 2.89
C THR A 71 -31.41 7.79 2.80
N ALA A 72 -30.31 7.06 2.61
CA ALA A 72 -29.02 7.65 2.28
C ALA A 72 -29.01 8.15 0.83
N THR A 73 -28.43 9.33 0.62
CA THR A 73 -28.32 10.02 -0.67
C THR A 73 -26.87 10.44 -0.89
N LEU A 74 -26.29 10.01 -2.01
CA LEU A 74 -24.97 10.37 -2.48
C LEU A 74 -25.01 11.77 -3.09
N THR A 75 -24.48 12.75 -2.37
CA THR A 75 -24.51 14.16 -2.75
C THR A 75 -23.32 14.52 -3.65
N GLY A 76 -22.16 13.87 -3.48
CA GLY A 76 -20.95 14.15 -4.26
C GLY A 76 -20.08 12.93 -4.51
N VAL A 77 -19.51 12.87 -5.72
CA VAL A 77 -18.40 12.00 -6.10
C VAL A 77 -17.45 12.83 -6.94
N ASP A 78 -16.25 13.03 -6.45
CA ASP A 78 -15.18 13.72 -7.15
C ASP A 78 -13.92 12.85 -7.13
N ILE A 79 -13.33 12.61 -8.29
CA ILE A 79 -12.08 11.86 -8.43
C ILE A 79 -11.16 12.74 -9.25
N ALA A 80 -10.20 13.38 -8.56
CA ALA A 80 -9.25 14.28 -9.18
C ALA A 80 -8.26 13.51 -10.05
N ALA A 81 -7.60 14.24 -10.96
CA ALA A 81 -6.63 13.66 -11.90
C ALA A 81 -5.39 13.06 -11.22
N ASP A 82 -5.10 13.45 -9.97
CA ASP A 82 -4.03 12.89 -9.16
C ASP A 82 -4.44 11.59 -8.44
N GLY A 83 -5.69 11.16 -8.60
CA GLY A 83 -6.26 9.98 -7.94
C GLY A 83 -6.88 10.24 -6.57
N THR A 84 -6.83 11.49 -6.07
CA THR A 84 -7.52 11.87 -4.83
C THR A 84 -9.02 11.77 -5.08
N ALA A 85 -9.75 11.04 -4.22
CA ALA A 85 -11.19 10.91 -4.36
C ALA A 85 -11.93 11.42 -3.12
N THR A 86 -13.00 12.16 -3.33
CA THR A 86 -13.91 12.65 -2.29
C THR A 86 -15.32 12.14 -2.56
N PHE A 87 -15.95 11.55 -1.56
CA PHE A 87 -17.33 11.12 -1.61
C PHE A 87 -18.10 11.81 -0.49
N SER A 88 -19.32 12.26 -0.76
CA SER A 88 -20.18 12.88 0.24
C SER A 88 -21.58 12.31 0.16
N ALA A 89 -22.19 12.05 1.31
CA ALA A 89 -23.54 11.53 1.42
C ALA A 89 -24.28 12.13 2.61
N THR A 90 -25.61 12.10 2.54
CA THR A 90 -26.49 12.51 3.65
C THR A 90 -27.58 11.46 3.86
N ALA A 91 -28.13 11.38 5.07
CA ALA A 91 -29.34 10.62 5.33
C ALA A 91 -30.25 11.42 6.28
N ALA A 92 -31.55 11.27 6.11
CA ALA A 92 -32.55 11.92 6.93
C ALA A 92 -33.65 10.94 7.32
N TYR A 93 -34.11 11.04 8.58
CA TYR A 93 -35.17 10.22 9.13
C TYR A 93 -36.08 11.08 10.02
N PRO A 94 -37.40 11.15 9.73
CA PRO A 94 -38.36 11.79 10.61
C PRO A 94 -38.63 10.86 11.80
N MET A 95 -37.91 11.04 12.90
CA MET A 95 -38.02 10.18 14.07
C MET A 95 -39.35 10.45 14.78
N PRO A 96 -40.22 9.44 14.97
CA PRO A 96 -41.45 9.61 15.75
C PRO A 96 -41.13 10.02 17.18
N THR A 97 -41.87 11.00 17.69
CA THR A 97 -41.83 11.39 19.10
C THR A 97 -42.91 10.64 19.87
N ASN A 98 -42.69 10.34 21.15
CA ASN A 98 -43.73 9.75 21.99
C ASN A 98 -44.37 10.79 22.92
N PHE A 99 -43.56 11.70 23.46
CA PHE A 99 -44.01 12.68 24.44
C PHE A 99 -44.24 14.07 23.84
N MET A 100 -43.45 14.46 22.84
CA MET A 100 -43.63 15.73 22.12
C MET A 100 -44.95 15.80 21.33
N GLN A 101 -45.63 14.66 21.11
CA GLN A 101 -46.97 14.62 20.53
C GLN A 101 -48.00 15.41 21.37
N ILE A 102 -47.79 15.53 22.69
CA ILE A 102 -48.64 16.35 23.58
C ILE A 102 -48.60 17.83 23.15
N ALA A 103 -47.46 18.28 22.60
CA ALA A 103 -47.28 19.61 22.04
C ALA A 103 -47.55 19.66 20.51
N ARG A 104 -48.19 18.64 19.94
CA ARG A 104 -48.45 18.47 18.49
C ARG A 104 -47.19 18.39 17.61
N ILE A 105 -46.05 18.03 18.19
CA ILE A 105 -44.82 17.74 17.45
C ILE A 105 -44.75 16.22 17.31
N ASN A 106 -45.16 15.69 16.15
CA ASN A 106 -45.28 14.25 15.91
C ASN A 106 -43.94 13.58 15.55
N THR A 107 -43.00 14.35 15.02
CA THR A 107 -41.69 13.88 14.59
C THR A 107 -40.62 14.93 14.87
N VAL A 108 -39.39 14.48 15.01
CA VAL A 108 -38.18 15.31 14.99
C VAL A 108 -37.32 14.84 13.82
N ASP A 109 -36.96 15.76 12.93
CA ASP A 109 -36.10 15.44 11.80
C ASP A 109 -34.66 15.21 12.27
N VAL A 110 -34.18 13.99 12.06
CA VAL A 110 -32.80 13.61 12.33
C VAL A 110 -32.05 13.52 11.02
N GLY A 111 -31.04 14.37 10.86
CA GLY A 111 -30.16 14.39 9.69
C GLY A 111 -28.72 14.06 10.06
N VAL A 112 -28.06 13.32 9.17
CA VAL A 112 -26.62 13.03 9.23
C VAL A 112 -25.97 13.29 7.87
N GLY A 113 -24.69 13.62 7.90
CA GLY A 113 -23.86 13.84 6.73
C GLY A 113 -22.51 13.19 6.93
N SER A 114 -21.95 12.63 5.87
CA SER A 114 -20.62 12.02 5.91
C SER A 114 -19.86 12.42 4.66
N SER A 115 -18.58 12.72 4.83
CA SER A 115 -17.65 12.91 3.73
C SER A 115 -16.37 12.14 3.99
N VAL A 116 -15.82 11.57 2.93
CA VAL A 116 -14.64 10.73 2.98
C VAL A 116 -13.68 11.14 1.89
N ARG A 117 -12.41 11.31 2.27
CA ARG A 117 -11.32 11.57 1.35
C ARG A 117 -10.41 10.35 1.29
N LYS A 118 -10.21 9.84 0.09
CA LYS A 118 -9.25 8.77 -0.23
C LYS A 118 -8.03 9.38 -0.88
N THR A 119 -6.86 9.11 -0.31
CA THR A 119 -5.59 9.53 -0.89
C THR A 119 -5.24 8.63 -2.09
N PRO A 120 -4.50 9.15 -3.08
CA PRO A 120 -3.94 8.31 -4.13
C PRO A 120 -3.07 7.20 -3.53
N ALA A 121 -3.02 6.04 -4.16
CA ALA A 121 -2.08 4.99 -3.78
C ALA A 121 -1.43 4.36 -5.01
N LEU A 122 -0.39 3.56 -4.76
CA LEU A 122 0.41 2.92 -5.80
C LEU A 122 -0.44 2.06 -6.74
N VAL A 123 -0.51 2.44 -8.02
CA VAL A 123 -1.18 1.65 -9.07
C VAL A 123 -0.20 1.06 -10.08
N GLN A 124 1.04 1.56 -10.11
CA GLN A 124 2.11 1.00 -10.91
C GLN A 124 3.44 1.17 -10.17
N SER A 125 4.29 0.15 -10.20
CA SER A 125 5.64 0.22 -9.65
C SER A 125 6.66 -0.06 -10.74
N THR A 126 7.72 0.74 -10.79
CA THR A 126 8.87 0.52 -11.68
C THR A 126 10.07 0.09 -10.84
N PHE A 127 10.64 -1.07 -11.14
CA PHE A 127 11.86 -1.56 -10.52
C PHE A 127 13.02 -1.47 -11.51
N LYS A 128 14.12 -0.84 -11.11
CA LYS A 128 15.35 -0.77 -11.90
C LYS A 128 16.50 -1.29 -11.07
N VAL A 129 17.04 -2.44 -11.47
CA VAL A 129 18.22 -3.00 -10.81
C VAL A 129 19.42 -2.09 -11.08
N THR A 130 20.23 -1.85 -10.07
CA THR A 130 21.43 -1.02 -10.19
C THR A 130 22.70 -1.82 -9.95
N LYS A 131 22.65 -2.82 -9.07
CA LYS A 131 23.80 -3.67 -8.75
C LYS A 131 23.30 -4.95 -8.09
N VAL A 132 23.86 -6.09 -8.50
CA VAL A 132 23.67 -7.35 -7.77
C VAL A 132 25.00 -8.06 -7.53
N SER A 133 25.20 -8.56 -6.31
CA SER A 133 26.37 -9.33 -5.90
C SER A 133 26.01 -10.59 -5.12
N GLY A 134 27.00 -11.47 -4.95
CA GLY A 134 26.93 -12.65 -4.11
C GLY A 134 27.73 -13.82 -4.66
N TYR A 135 27.94 -14.83 -3.83
CA TYR A 135 28.63 -16.07 -4.20
C TYR A 135 27.70 -17.17 -4.69
N TRP A 136 26.39 -16.90 -4.75
CA TRP A 136 25.37 -17.87 -5.12
C TRP A 136 24.36 -17.26 -6.08
N ASN A 137 23.78 -18.13 -6.90
CA ASN A 137 22.63 -17.78 -7.70
C ASN A 137 21.44 -17.49 -6.78
N LYS A 138 20.65 -16.49 -7.15
CA LYS A 138 19.51 -16.04 -6.36
C LYS A 138 18.45 -15.45 -7.28
N THR A 139 17.19 -15.56 -6.85
CA THR A 139 16.05 -15.04 -7.61
C THR A 139 15.15 -14.24 -6.68
N MET A 140 14.91 -12.98 -7.02
CA MET A 140 13.89 -12.16 -6.40
C MET A 140 12.62 -12.16 -7.26
N THR A 141 11.45 -12.35 -6.64
CA THR A 141 10.16 -12.38 -7.31
C THR A 141 9.21 -11.39 -6.63
N LEU A 142 8.55 -10.55 -7.42
CA LEU A 142 7.41 -9.78 -6.94
C LEU A 142 6.15 -10.60 -7.13
N TYR A 143 5.42 -10.86 -6.05
CA TYR A 143 4.15 -11.57 -6.06
C TYR A 143 3.00 -10.61 -5.80
N GLY A 144 1.94 -10.74 -6.60
CA GLY A 144 0.69 -10.03 -6.41
C GLY A 144 -0.49 -10.98 -6.25
N THR A 145 -1.42 -10.64 -5.37
CA THR A 145 -2.73 -11.30 -5.26
C THR A 145 -3.80 -10.31 -5.70
N LYS A 146 -4.59 -10.68 -6.71
CA LYS A 146 -5.68 -9.83 -7.20
C LYS A 146 -6.83 -9.74 -6.19
N PHE A 147 -7.63 -8.68 -6.28
CA PHE A 147 -8.89 -8.59 -5.54
C PHE A 147 -9.76 -9.83 -5.75
N GLY A 148 -10.26 -10.40 -4.64
CA GLY A 148 -11.09 -11.62 -4.67
C GLY A 148 -10.33 -12.92 -4.92
N GLU A 149 -9.04 -12.89 -5.23
CA GLU A 149 -8.19 -14.08 -5.34
C GLU A 149 -7.48 -14.36 -4.01
N THR A 150 -7.13 -15.63 -3.78
CA THR A 150 -6.36 -16.07 -2.59
C THR A 150 -4.95 -16.52 -2.94
N THR A 151 -4.69 -16.82 -4.22
CA THR A 151 -3.41 -17.37 -4.68
C THR A 151 -2.53 -16.26 -5.26
N PRO A 152 -1.34 -16.00 -4.69
CA PRO A 152 -0.39 -15.04 -5.26
C PRO A 152 0.18 -15.54 -6.58
N LYS A 153 0.33 -14.62 -7.55
CA LYS A 153 0.94 -14.88 -8.86
C LYS A 153 2.18 -14.01 -9.03
N PRO A 154 3.23 -14.52 -9.68
CA PRO A 154 4.44 -13.74 -9.93
C PRO A 154 4.15 -12.66 -10.98
N LEU A 155 4.63 -11.45 -10.74
CA LEU A 155 4.49 -10.28 -11.62
C LEU A 155 5.84 -9.85 -12.22
N MET A 156 6.93 -10.13 -11.52
CA MET A 156 8.30 -9.80 -11.93
C MET A 156 9.26 -10.83 -11.35
N THR A 157 10.33 -11.13 -12.07
CA THR A 157 11.49 -11.86 -11.55
C THR A 157 12.78 -11.09 -11.82
N ILE A 158 13.72 -11.18 -10.89
CA ILE A 158 15.09 -10.72 -11.02
C ILE A 158 15.97 -11.90 -10.67
N THR A 159 16.63 -12.47 -11.66
CA THR A 159 17.50 -13.64 -11.48
C THR A 159 18.95 -13.22 -11.60
N TYR A 160 19.75 -13.56 -10.59
CA TYR A 160 21.19 -13.37 -10.58
C TYR A 160 21.89 -14.72 -10.74
N THR A 161 22.83 -14.77 -11.68
CA THR A 161 23.73 -15.90 -11.91
C THR A 161 25.15 -15.45 -11.61
N TYR A 162 25.74 -16.03 -10.58
CA TYR A 162 27.13 -15.79 -10.21
C TYR A 162 28.07 -16.37 -11.28
N ASN A 163 29.12 -15.63 -11.64
CA ASN A 163 30.09 -16.07 -12.65
C ASN A 163 31.24 -16.93 -12.09
N GLY A 164 31.27 -17.20 -10.78
CA GLY A 164 32.33 -17.99 -10.15
C GLY A 164 33.60 -17.20 -9.81
N TYR A 165 33.61 -15.87 -9.93
CA TYR A 165 34.80 -15.05 -9.75
C TYR A 165 34.58 -13.73 -8.97
N GLY A 166 35.58 -13.36 -8.16
CA GLY A 166 35.60 -12.13 -7.34
C GLY A 166 35.73 -12.42 -5.83
N ASP A 167 36.31 -11.47 -5.09
CA ASP A 167 36.49 -11.51 -3.63
C ASP A 167 36.72 -10.07 -3.11
N PRO A 168 36.07 -9.59 -2.03
CA PRO A 168 35.15 -10.28 -1.10
C PRO A 168 33.68 -10.32 -1.53
N LYS A 169 33.32 -9.88 -2.74
CA LYS A 169 32.00 -10.19 -3.31
C LYS A 169 32.11 -10.71 -4.73
N GLY A 170 31.27 -11.69 -5.04
CA GLY A 170 31.06 -12.18 -6.40
C GLY A 170 30.14 -11.28 -7.22
N TYR A 171 30.39 -11.21 -8.53
CA TYR A 171 29.53 -10.52 -9.50
C TYR A 171 29.18 -11.45 -10.66
N GLY A 172 28.19 -11.08 -11.46
CA GLY A 172 27.73 -11.95 -12.53
C GLY A 172 26.67 -11.29 -13.40
N THR A 173 25.72 -12.09 -13.87
CA THR A 173 24.66 -11.64 -14.76
C THR A 173 23.34 -11.58 -14.03
N THR A 174 22.69 -10.43 -14.07
CA THR A 174 21.32 -10.24 -13.57
C THR A 174 20.37 -10.05 -14.72
N THR A 175 19.26 -10.79 -14.73
CA THR A 175 18.18 -10.66 -15.71
C THR A 175 16.89 -10.30 -15.00
N VAL A 176 16.27 -9.20 -15.41
CA VAL A 176 14.99 -8.70 -14.92
C VAL A 176 13.93 -9.00 -15.97
N SER A 177 12.85 -9.67 -15.56
CA SER A 177 11.72 -10.00 -16.42
C SER A 177 10.39 -9.59 -15.79
N THR A 178 9.48 -9.04 -16.59
CA THR A 178 8.07 -8.91 -16.22
C THR A 178 7.32 -10.19 -16.57
N ILE A 179 6.25 -10.48 -15.84
CA ILE A 179 5.43 -11.68 -16.03
C ILE A 179 3.98 -11.27 -16.24
N ASN A 180 3.40 -11.74 -17.34
CA ASN A 180 1.98 -11.59 -17.65
C ASN A 180 1.38 -12.95 -18.03
N GLY A 181 0.65 -13.55 -17.10
CA GLY A 181 0.19 -14.94 -17.25
C GLY A 181 1.37 -15.90 -17.28
N SER A 182 1.47 -16.70 -18.35
CA SER A 182 2.59 -17.62 -18.59
C SER A 182 3.77 -16.97 -19.33
N THR A 183 3.62 -15.73 -19.80
CA THR A 183 4.65 -15.05 -20.59
C THR A 183 5.62 -14.31 -19.68
N SER A 184 6.91 -14.60 -19.83
CA SER A 184 8.01 -13.87 -19.20
C SER A 184 8.75 -13.04 -20.25
N THR A 185 8.91 -11.74 -20.01
CA THR A 185 9.58 -10.81 -20.94
C THR A 185 10.74 -10.14 -20.24
N VAL A 186 11.96 -10.31 -20.78
CA VAL A 186 13.14 -9.61 -20.28
C VAL A 186 13.02 -8.12 -20.58
N VAL A 187 13.26 -7.29 -19.58
CA VAL A 187 13.15 -5.83 -19.65
C VAL A 187 14.44 -5.10 -19.25
N GLN A 188 15.31 -5.78 -18.50
CA GLN A 188 16.64 -5.30 -18.17
C GLN A 188 17.58 -6.50 -18.00
N GLN A 189 18.83 -6.34 -18.44
CA GLN A 189 19.92 -7.26 -18.14
C GLN A 189 21.14 -6.45 -17.68
N GLN A 190 21.76 -6.87 -16.58
CA GLN A 190 23.03 -6.33 -16.12
C GLN A 190 24.10 -7.41 -16.21
N VAL A 191 25.19 -7.15 -16.92
CA VAL A 191 26.32 -8.08 -17.00
C VAL A 191 27.53 -7.44 -16.33
N CYS A 192 28.02 -8.06 -15.26
CA CYS A 192 29.21 -7.61 -14.56
C CYS A 192 30.41 -8.53 -14.86
N THR A 193 31.55 -7.92 -15.18
CA THR A 193 32.82 -8.60 -15.44
C THR A 193 33.85 -8.16 -14.41
N THR A 194 34.46 -9.14 -13.73
CA THR A 194 35.47 -8.91 -12.68
C THR A 194 36.84 -9.36 -13.17
N ASN A 195 37.86 -8.52 -13.03
CA ASN A 195 39.25 -8.82 -13.38
C ASN A 195 40.19 -8.57 -12.19
N THR A 196 41.30 -9.30 -12.11
CA THR A 196 42.40 -8.96 -11.18
C THR A 196 43.25 -7.83 -11.76
N VAL A 197 43.62 -6.85 -10.94
CA VAL A 197 44.47 -5.71 -11.34
C VAL A 197 45.65 -5.55 -10.38
N GLY A 198 46.75 -4.95 -10.82
CA GLY A 198 47.90 -4.65 -9.94
C GLY A 198 47.66 -3.44 -9.03
N ASN A 199 46.87 -2.47 -9.50
CA ASN A 199 46.49 -1.26 -8.79
C ASN A 199 45.15 -0.74 -9.33
N PHE A 200 44.59 0.29 -8.69
CA PHE A 200 43.31 0.90 -9.08
C PHE A 200 43.48 2.19 -9.90
N ASN A 201 44.64 2.39 -10.53
CA ASN A 201 44.90 3.59 -11.31
C ASN A 201 44.24 3.47 -12.69
N ASN A 202 43.73 4.58 -13.21
CA ASN A 202 43.15 4.68 -14.57
C ASN A 202 41.96 3.74 -14.86
N LEU A 203 41.20 3.37 -13.82
CA LEU A 203 39.97 2.59 -14.01
C LEU A 203 38.85 3.47 -14.59
N ALA A 204 37.96 2.86 -15.36
CA ALA A 204 36.77 3.52 -15.87
C ALA A 204 35.89 4.02 -14.71
N ALA A 205 35.21 5.14 -14.89
CA ALA A 205 34.28 5.68 -13.89
C ALA A 205 33.20 4.64 -13.56
N GLY A 206 32.86 4.52 -12.27
CA GLY A 206 31.89 3.53 -11.78
C GLY A 206 32.42 2.11 -11.64
N THR A 207 33.72 1.86 -11.93
CA THR A 207 34.35 0.57 -11.64
C THR A 207 34.30 0.30 -10.14
N ILE A 208 33.77 -0.86 -9.77
CA ILE A 208 33.77 -1.33 -8.39
C ILE A 208 35.15 -1.88 -8.09
N THR A 209 35.77 -1.41 -7.00
CA THR A 209 37.10 -1.84 -6.57
C THR A 209 37.00 -2.65 -5.29
N GLN A 210 37.72 -3.76 -5.24
CA GLN A 210 37.72 -4.70 -4.12
C GLN A 210 39.14 -5.18 -3.84
N THR A 211 39.48 -5.34 -2.57
CA THR A 211 40.74 -5.95 -2.16
C THR A 211 40.42 -7.10 -1.23
N ASP A 212 40.93 -8.30 -1.53
CA ASP A 212 40.71 -9.45 -0.66
C ASP A 212 41.59 -9.41 0.59
N SER A 213 41.34 -10.37 1.48
CA SER A 213 42.11 -10.54 2.73
C SER A 213 43.62 -10.78 2.51
N ARG A 214 44.03 -11.14 1.30
CA ARG A 214 45.44 -11.38 0.92
C ARG A 214 46.05 -10.20 0.14
N GLY A 215 45.32 -9.09 0.01
CA GLY A 215 45.78 -7.88 -0.68
C GLY A 215 45.65 -7.93 -2.20
N LYS A 216 45.03 -8.96 -2.78
CA LYS A 216 44.78 -9.02 -4.22
C LYS A 216 43.63 -8.10 -4.59
N LYS A 217 43.80 -7.37 -5.68
CA LYS A 217 42.89 -6.31 -6.11
C LYS A 217 42.03 -6.77 -7.28
N TYR A 218 40.73 -6.52 -7.18
CA TYR A 218 39.74 -6.82 -8.18
C TYR A 218 39.07 -5.53 -8.65
N ALA A 219 38.84 -5.44 -9.97
CA ALA A 219 38.11 -4.37 -10.62
C ALA A 219 36.93 -4.97 -11.37
N THR A 220 35.72 -4.50 -11.06
CA THR A 220 34.48 -4.98 -11.67
C THR A 220 33.77 -3.86 -12.41
N THR A 221 33.43 -4.10 -13.67
CA THR A 221 32.59 -3.23 -14.48
C THR A 221 31.25 -3.91 -14.75
N CYS A 222 30.16 -3.15 -14.72
CA CYS A 222 28.82 -3.65 -15.01
C CYS A 222 28.20 -2.85 -16.15
N ALA A 223 27.56 -3.55 -17.08
CA ALA A 223 26.85 -2.94 -18.20
C ALA A 223 25.37 -3.31 -18.15
N ASP A 224 24.49 -2.31 -18.12
CA ASP A 224 23.05 -2.48 -18.22
C ASP A 224 22.59 -2.42 -19.69
N THR A 225 21.72 -3.35 -20.07
CA THR A 225 20.99 -3.36 -21.33
C THR A 225 19.49 -3.37 -21.03
N PHE A 226 18.74 -2.44 -21.60
CA PHE A 226 17.29 -2.36 -21.41
C PHE A 226 16.56 -2.89 -22.65
N TYR A 227 15.37 -3.45 -22.42
CA TYR A 227 14.51 -3.99 -23.47
C TYR A 227 13.09 -3.42 -23.28
N PRO A 228 12.67 -2.45 -24.12
CA PRO A 228 13.43 -1.80 -25.19
C PRO A 228 14.59 -0.94 -24.66
N ALA A 229 15.50 -0.50 -25.53
CA ALA A 229 16.74 0.22 -25.16
C ALA A 229 16.50 1.49 -24.31
N ASN A 230 15.35 2.14 -24.46
CA ASN A 230 14.96 3.34 -23.72
C ASN A 230 14.05 3.01 -22.51
N GLY A 231 14.01 1.75 -22.09
CA GLY A 231 13.18 1.27 -20.99
C GLY A 231 13.62 1.82 -19.63
N SER A 232 12.68 1.91 -18.69
CA SER A 232 12.94 2.39 -17.32
C SER A 232 13.18 1.25 -16.31
N GLY A 233 13.33 0.01 -16.77
CA GLY A 233 13.33 -1.20 -15.95
C GLY A 233 12.01 -1.95 -16.05
N ALA A 234 11.68 -2.72 -15.01
CA ALA A 234 10.43 -3.47 -14.92
C ALA A 234 9.28 -2.61 -14.44
N VAL A 235 8.39 -2.23 -15.35
CA VAL A 235 7.14 -1.50 -15.07
C VAL A 235 6.02 -2.50 -14.83
N ILE A 236 5.45 -2.50 -13.62
CA ILE A 236 4.45 -3.47 -13.16
C ILE A 236 3.16 -2.74 -12.80
N ASP A 237 2.06 -3.10 -13.46
CA ASP A 237 0.71 -2.66 -13.06
C ASP A 237 0.27 -3.43 -11.80
N VAL A 238 -0.01 -2.68 -10.73
CA VAL A 238 -0.48 -3.20 -9.44
C VAL A 238 -1.85 -2.63 -9.06
N SER A 239 -2.55 -2.00 -10.01
CA SER A 239 -3.87 -1.37 -9.81
C SER A 239 -4.95 -2.37 -9.37
N GLN A 240 -4.83 -3.62 -9.80
CA GLN A 240 -5.74 -4.72 -9.48
C GLN A 240 -5.25 -5.63 -8.35
N MET A 241 -4.11 -5.30 -7.73
CA MET A 241 -3.54 -6.10 -6.65
C MET A 241 -4.09 -5.64 -5.30
N ASP A 242 -4.61 -6.60 -4.54
CA ASP A 242 -5.00 -6.46 -3.14
C ASP A 242 -3.78 -6.60 -2.23
N LYS A 243 -2.91 -7.56 -2.54
CA LYS A 243 -1.68 -7.84 -1.77
C LYS A 243 -0.47 -7.86 -2.69
N LEU A 244 0.66 -7.39 -2.17
CA LEU A 244 1.92 -7.32 -2.90
C LEU A 244 3.07 -7.63 -1.94
N TYR A 245 3.99 -8.51 -2.33
CA TYR A 245 5.20 -8.78 -1.56
C TYR A 245 6.36 -9.21 -2.45
N LEU A 246 7.58 -8.95 -1.97
CA LEU A 246 8.80 -9.47 -2.58
C LEU A 246 9.22 -10.76 -1.88
N GLU A 247 9.70 -11.72 -2.64
CA GLU A 247 10.34 -12.94 -2.15
C GLU A 247 11.72 -13.08 -2.79
N MET A 248 12.76 -13.34 -1.98
CA MET A 248 14.06 -13.74 -2.49
C MET A 248 14.30 -15.21 -2.16
N LYS A 249 14.65 -16.01 -3.18
CA LYS A 249 15.14 -17.37 -3.03
C LYS A 249 16.64 -17.41 -3.22
N VAL A 250 17.32 -17.96 -2.23
CA VAL A 250 18.77 -18.14 -2.18
C VAL A 250 19.03 -19.61 -1.84
N PRO A 251 19.11 -20.52 -2.83
CA PRO A 251 19.16 -21.95 -2.56
C PRO A 251 20.29 -22.40 -1.63
N SER A 252 21.40 -21.67 -1.65
CA SER A 252 22.58 -21.92 -0.81
C SER A 252 22.68 -20.99 0.41
N GLY A 253 21.67 -20.14 0.64
CA GLY A 253 21.64 -19.16 1.73
C GLY A 253 21.00 -19.71 3.01
N ASN A 254 21.14 -18.96 4.10
CA ASN A 254 20.45 -19.24 5.36
C ASN A 254 19.88 -17.94 5.95
N PRO A 255 18.57 -17.66 5.81
CA PRO A 255 17.54 -18.56 5.30
C PRO A 255 17.56 -18.71 3.77
N THR A 256 16.99 -19.82 3.25
CA THR A 256 16.90 -20.06 1.80
C THR A 256 15.80 -19.25 1.12
N THR A 257 14.90 -18.66 1.91
CA THR A 257 13.78 -17.85 1.42
C THR A 257 13.57 -16.67 2.35
N LEU A 258 13.49 -15.49 1.77
CA LEU A 258 13.25 -14.23 2.45
C LEU A 258 12.00 -13.59 1.86
N ARG A 259 11.20 -12.92 2.69
CA ARG A 259 9.96 -12.27 2.25
C ARG A 259 9.78 -10.91 2.89
N SER A 260 9.33 -9.94 2.10
CA SER A 260 9.03 -8.60 2.60
C SER A 260 7.84 -8.61 3.57
N ASN A 261 6.89 -9.52 3.38
CA ASN A 261 5.69 -9.66 4.22
C ASN A 261 5.85 -10.70 5.36
N ASP A 262 7.08 -11.07 5.70
CA ASP A 262 7.39 -11.97 6.82
C ASP A 262 8.30 -11.25 7.81
N ALA A 263 7.77 -10.98 9.01
CA ALA A 263 8.45 -10.25 10.08
C ALA A 263 9.78 -10.89 10.54
N THR A 264 10.04 -12.15 10.17
CA THR A 264 11.27 -12.87 10.51
C THR A 264 12.41 -12.67 9.51
N THR A 265 12.11 -12.25 8.27
CA THR A 265 13.10 -12.15 7.19
C THR A 265 13.11 -10.80 6.46
N SER A 266 12.06 -10.01 6.60
CA SER A 266 11.91 -8.65 6.08
C SER A 266 12.98 -7.68 6.59
N ASN A 267 13.57 -7.94 7.76
CA ASN A 267 14.65 -7.16 8.34
C ASN A 267 15.97 -7.23 7.55
N ARG A 268 15.99 -7.87 6.38
CA ARG A 268 17.13 -7.79 5.45
C ARG A 268 16.89 -6.83 4.31
N LEU A 269 15.71 -6.23 4.23
CA LEU A 269 15.42 -5.14 3.32
C LEU A 269 15.97 -3.85 3.91
N TYR A 270 16.50 -3.01 3.03
CA TYR A 270 16.99 -1.68 3.31
C TYR A 270 16.18 -0.72 2.47
N ILE A 271 15.64 0.34 3.07
CA ILE A 271 14.79 1.30 2.38
C ILE A 271 15.22 2.69 2.80
N GLY A 272 15.52 3.57 1.84
CA GLY A 272 15.97 4.91 2.18
C GLY A 272 15.83 5.95 1.10
N THR A 273 16.44 7.10 1.37
CA THR A 273 16.29 8.34 0.61
C THR A 273 17.39 8.53 -0.44
N SER A 274 18.45 7.72 -0.40
CA SER A 274 19.53 7.73 -1.40
C SER A 274 20.17 6.34 -1.57
N ALA A 275 20.98 6.18 -2.62
CA ALA A 275 21.71 4.93 -2.87
C ALA A 275 22.77 4.58 -1.81
N THR A 276 23.08 5.49 -0.88
CA THR A 276 24.08 5.31 0.19
C THR A 276 23.50 5.42 1.59
N ASN A 277 22.26 5.90 1.73
CA ASN A 277 21.57 6.02 3.00
C ASN A 277 20.25 5.25 2.92
N MET A 278 20.32 3.96 3.24
CA MET A 278 19.18 3.04 3.31
C MET A 278 19.27 2.30 4.64
N PRO A 279 18.55 2.72 5.70
CA PRO A 279 18.49 1.94 6.93
C PRO A 279 17.86 0.57 6.68
N GLU A 280 18.34 -0.41 7.42
CA GLU A 280 17.74 -1.74 7.50
C GLU A 280 16.35 -1.66 8.14
N VAL A 281 15.40 -2.45 7.64
CA VAL A 281 14.07 -2.60 8.22
C VAL A 281 14.19 -3.21 9.62
N PRO A 282 13.54 -2.63 10.65
CA PRO A 282 13.61 -3.16 12.01
C PRO A 282 13.13 -4.62 12.11
N THR A 283 13.77 -5.39 12.99
CA THR A 283 13.39 -6.78 13.28
C THR A 283 11.94 -6.86 13.79
N GLY A 284 11.17 -7.83 13.29
CA GLY A 284 9.77 -8.03 13.68
C GLY A 284 8.76 -7.19 12.89
N GLN A 285 9.19 -6.39 11.92
CA GLN A 285 8.30 -5.58 11.08
C GLN A 285 8.13 -6.19 9.69
N VAL A 286 6.92 -6.16 9.13
CA VAL A 286 6.71 -6.46 7.71
C VAL A 286 6.87 -5.20 6.86
N VAL A 287 7.21 -5.37 5.59
CA VAL A 287 7.28 -4.32 4.59
C VAL A 287 6.11 -4.49 3.63
N ASP A 288 5.18 -3.54 3.66
CA ASP A 288 4.15 -3.39 2.64
C ASP A 288 4.71 -2.65 1.42
N ILE A 289 4.76 -3.34 0.28
CA ILE A 289 5.30 -2.79 -0.96
C ILE A 289 4.46 -1.60 -1.46
N PHE A 290 3.15 -1.54 -1.17
CA PHE A 290 2.32 -0.39 -1.55
C PHE A 290 2.76 0.91 -0.87
N SER A 291 3.35 0.81 0.33
CA SER A 291 3.89 1.95 1.09
C SER A 291 5.38 2.18 0.85
N ALA A 292 6.15 1.11 0.59
CA ALA A 292 7.59 1.16 0.41
C ALA A 292 8.03 1.78 -0.94
N VAL A 293 7.16 1.79 -1.95
CA VAL A 293 7.44 2.41 -3.25
C VAL A 293 6.88 3.82 -3.29
N PRO A 294 7.72 4.88 -3.34
CA PRO A 294 7.24 6.25 -3.30
C PRO A 294 6.55 6.66 -4.61
N CYS A 295 5.48 7.46 -4.48
CA CYS A 295 4.77 8.05 -5.60
C CYS A 295 5.59 9.16 -6.28
N GLY A 296 5.80 9.06 -7.59
CA GLY A 296 6.39 10.12 -8.43
C GLY A 296 7.86 10.45 -8.15
N GLN A 297 8.49 9.74 -7.22
CA GLN A 297 9.89 9.96 -6.80
C GLN A 297 10.66 8.65 -6.86
N ALA A 298 11.98 8.74 -6.94
CA ALA A 298 12.84 7.58 -6.80
C ALA A 298 12.95 7.18 -5.32
N GLY A 299 12.63 5.92 -5.03
CA GLY A 299 12.96 5.22 -3.80
C GLY A 299 14.21 4.36 -4.01
N TYR A 300 15.00 4.20 -2.95
CA TYR A 300 16.21 3.39 -2.97
C TYR A 300 16.03 2.21 -2.05
N GLN A 301 16.25 1.02 -2.58
CA GLN A 301 16.10 -0.21 -1.83
C GLN A 301 17.28 -1.14 -2.06
N ALA A 302 17.62 -1.87 -1.02
CA ALA A 302 18.57 -2.96 -1.11
C ALA A 302 18.05 -4.18 -0.33
N TRP A 303 18.57 -5.36 -0.63
CA TRP A 303 18.22 -6.58 0.10
C TRP A 303 19.44 -7.47 0.30
N GLU A 304 19.69 -7.82 1.55
CA GLU A 304 20.70 -8.80 1.98
C GLU A 304 20.12 -10.23 1.91
N ASP A 305 20.95 -11.19 1.52
CA ASP A 305 20.53 -12.53 1.09
C ASP A 305 20.65 -13.61 2.20
N GLY A 306 21.01 -13.22 3.43
CA GLY A 306 21.21 -14.09 4.59
C GLY A 306 22.67 -14.38 4.96
N GLY A 307 23.65 -13.89 4.20
CA GLY A 307 25.08 -14.08 4.48
C GLY A 307 25.60 -13.36 5.73
N ASN A 308 24.90 -12.34 6.22
CA ASN A 308 25.33 -11.49 7.33
C ASN A 308 24.35 -11.53 8.52
N PRO A 309 24.85 -11.31 9.76
CA PRO A 309 23.98 -11.06 10.89
C PRO A 309 23.22 -9.74 10.70
N VAL A 310 22.02 -9.68 11.27
CA VAL A 310 21.17 -8.48 11.28
C VAL A 310 21.21 -7.84 12.69
N PRO A 311 21.38 -6.51 12.82
CA PRO A 311 21.50 -5.54 11.74
C PRO A 311 22.90 -5.46 11.12
N ALA A 312 22.97 -5.10 9.85
CA ALA A 312 24.20 -4.84 9.11
C ALA A 312 24.15 -3.50 8.37
N ASP A 313 25.33 -2.99 7.98
CA ASP A 313 25.40 -1.82 7.09
C ASP A 313 24.95 -2.20 5.67
N VAL A 314 24.30 -1.27 4.97
CA VAL A 314 23.77 -1.47 3.62
C VAL A 314 24.83 -1.92 2.61
N SER A 315 26.12 -1.62 2.82
CA SER A 315 27.21 -2.13 1.99
C SER A 315 27.27 -3.68 1.95
N ASN A 316 26.69 -4.36 2.95
CA ASN A 316 26.57 -5.82 3.00
C ASN A 316 25.44 -6.35 2.15
N ALA A 317 24.44 -5.55 1.80
CA ALA A 317 23.36 -5.97 0.92
C ALA A 317 23.88 -6.43 -0.45
N ASP A 318 23.08 -7.25 -1.11
CA ASP A 318 23.47 -7.94 -2.33
C ASP A 318 22.65 -7.54 -3.53
N PHE A 319 21.38 -7.23 -3.34
CA PHE A 319 20.56 -6.61 -4.38
C PHE A 319 20.44 -5.13 -4.09
N PHE A 320 20.67 -4.30 -5.10
CA PHE A 320 20.39 -2.87 -5.08
C PHE A 320 19.51 -2.53 -6.27
N TYR A 321 18.46 -1.78 -6.01
CA TYR A 321 17.54 -1.32 -7.04
C TYR A 321 16.88 0.00 -6.64
N THR A 322 16.43 0.73 -7.63
CA THR A 322 15.57 1.89 -7.44
C THR A 322 14.13 1.53 -7.76
N THR A 323 13.19 2.12 -7.02
CA THR A 323 11.76 1.97 -7.25
C THR A 323 11.12 3.31 -7.55
N THR A 324 10.21 3.39 -8.52
CA THR A 324 9.40 4.59 -8.75
C THR A 324 7.94 4.19 -8.92
N GLY A 325 7.06 4.81 -8.14
CA GLY A 325 5.62 4.55 -8.18
C GLY A 325 4.85 5.55 -9.04
N LYS A 326 3.83 5.09 -9.75
CA LYS A 326 2.70 5.93 -10.17
C LYS A 326 1.56 5.71 -9.17
N CYS A 327 1.01 6.79 -8.64
CA CYS A 327 -0.12 6.75 -7.74
C CYS A 327 -1.36 7.35 -8.39
N ASP A 328 -2.50 6.74 -8.10
CA ASP A 328 -3.81 7.06 -8.66
C ASP A 328 -4.90 6.51 -7.73
N PHE A 329 -6.17 6.66 -8.09
CA PHE A 329 -7.27 5.99 -7.42
C PHE A 329 -7.08 4.47 -7.48
N ASN A 330 -7.42 3.80 -6.38
CA ASN A 330 -7.35 2.34 -6.30
C ASN A 330 -8.56 1.78 -5.52
N GLN A 331 -8.80 0.48 -5.66
CA GLN A 331 -9.94 -0.20 -5.04
C GLN A 331 -9.63 -0.81 -3.66
N ARG A 332 -8.38 -0.73 -3.16
CA ARG A 332 -8.04 -1.24 -1.81
C ARG A 332 -8.78 -0.41 -0.76
N GLN A 333 -9.14 -1.05 0.34
CA GLN A 333 -9.64 -0.32 1.51
C GLN A 333 -8.52 0.62 1.98
N SER A 334 -8.83 1.92 2.06
CA SER A 334 -7.84 2.89 2.55
C SER A 334 -7.77 2.81 4.07
N GLU A 335 -6.63 3.17 4.66
CA GLU A 335 -6.66 3.84 5.97
C GLU A 335 -7.42 5.14 5.73
N THR A 336 -8.74 5.11 5.93
CA THR A 336 -9.62 6.14 5.38
C THR A 336 -9.85 7.18 6.45
N VAL A 337 -9.55 8.45 6.16
CA VAL A 337 -9.83 9.55 7.08
C VAL A 337 -11.26 10.02 6.82
N LEU A 338 -12.12 9.82 7.81
CA LEU A 338 -13.44 10.46 7.84
C LEU A 338 -13.24 11.97 8.03
N THR A 339 -13.76 12.76 7.12
CA THR A 339 -13.80 14.22 7.23
C THR A 339 -15.23 14.59 7.58
N GLN A 340 -15.51 14.76 8.87
CA GLN A 340 -16.80 15.24 9.35
C GLN A 340 -17.00 16.72 9.03
#